data_AF-H1LPJ4-F1
#
_entry.id   AF-H1LPJ4-F1
#
_cell.length_a   1.000
_cell.length_b   1.000
_cell.length_c   1.000
_cell.angle_alpha   90.00
_cell.angle_beta   90.00
_cell.angle_gamma   90.00
#
_symmetry.space_group_name_H-M   'P 1'
#
loop_
_entity.id
_entity.type
_entity.pdbx_description
1 polymer ?
#
loop_
_entity_poly.entity_id
_entity_poly.type
_entity_poly.pdbx_seq_one_letter_code
_entity_poly.pdbx_strand_id
1 'polypeptide(L)'
;MKKLALGVGIVALAIFSFLYIQLYRVQNSIDKQLAQQNIAVQSVNLSLFPPALSLKNIKTTQFSVQELETKLNFLPLFYVNAKLHSLNLQQITLNQNAQNSANISMDLAPFSLNQLLSQKVMLNGESHIRIEFDKPIYENKTFNFTFNKANLDFSNPKSALIQFVDASLNNQPLGYIETHADFTSPRQQMVTYIKPQCDNDCLAVLKYQQIDNQSAVNFSGKYFPVKRLLTLLNMPEILSGHADFNIDFTFLHSQLIQGKLNILAQNGEILGVNLLDMVSQYFPINYNSDLLQNKELNTRFEQFHLQLFLQQNQLIAEKIELKTPALLGQGKGVIDLNRMECNVDINLHSTDQRYQNLTLPINFFGNCSSPQYKINFTKKFRHQLIDAIKEKLR
;
A
#
# COMPACT_ATOMS: atom_id res chain seq x y z
N MET A 1 -45.25 -46.55 -19.59
CA MET A 1 -44.58 -45.33 -19.08
C MET A 1 -44.45 -45.25 -17.54
N LYS A 2 -45.47 -45.61 -16.73
CA LYS A 2 -45.38 -45.56 -15.24
C LYS A 2 -44.27 -46.42 -14.61
N LYS A 3 -43.98 -47.62 -15.15
CA LYS A 3 -42.90 -48.50 -14.63
C LYS A 3 -41.48 -48.01 -14.95
N LEU A 4 -41.30 -47.32 -16.09
CA LEU A 4 -40.02 -46.68 -16.45
C LEU A 4 -39.76 -45.43 -15.59
N ALA A 5 -40.80 -44.62 -15.32
CA ALA A 5 -40.68 -43.47 -14.41
C ALA A 5 -40.35 -43.88 -12.97
N LEU A 6 -40.90 -45.01 -12.49
CA LEU A 6 -40.60 -45.55 -11.17
C LEU A 6 -39.15 -46.07 -11.07
N GLY A 7 -38.67 -46.77 -12.12
CA GLY A 7 -37.29 -47.25 -12.20
C GLY A 7 -36.26 -46.11 -12.27
N VAL A 8 -36.53 -45.07 -13.07
CA VAL A 8 -35.71 -43.86 -13.12
C VAL A 8 -35.73 -43.10 -11.79
N GLY A 9 -36.89 -43.05 -11.11
CA GLY A 9 -37.03 -42.45 -9.79
C GLY A 9 -36.20 -43.15 -8.70
N ILE A 10 -36.17 -44.49 -8.68
CA ILE A 10 -35.38 -45.27 -7.72
C ILE A 10 -33.88 -45.11 -7.98
N VAL A 11 -33.46 -45.12 -9.25
CA VAL A 11 -32.05 -44.89 -9.63
C VAL A 11 -31.63 -43.46 -9.27
N ALA A 12 -32.48 -42.46 -9.52
CA ALA A 12 -32.22 -41.08 -9.11
C ALA A 12 -32.10 -40.97 -7.58
N LEU A 13 -33.02 -41.58 -6.82
CA LEU A 13 -32.98 -41.59 -5.35
C LEU A 13 -31.71 -42.26 -4.82
N ALA A 14 -31.32 -43.41 -5.37
CA ALA A 14 -30.10 -44.10 -5.00
C ALA A 14 -28.85 -43.27 -5.30
N ILE A 15 -28.83 -42.58 -6.45
CA ILE A 15 -27.77 -41.63 -6.80
C ILE A 15 -27.76 -40.46 -5.80
N PHE A 16 -28.89 -39.84 -5.50
CA PHE A 16 -28.97 -38.74 -4.52
C PHE A 16 -28.55 -39.18 -3.10
N SER A 17 -28.98 -40.36 -2.65
CA SER A 17 -28.58 -40.92 -1.35
C SER A 17 -27.09 -41.24 -1.31
N PHE A 18 -26.53 -41.83 -2.38
CA PHE A 18 -25.10 -42.07 -2.48
C PHE A 18 -24.30 -40.77 -2.48
N LEU A 19 -24.73 -39.76 -3.25
CA LEU A 19 -24.13 -38.43 -3.28
C LEU A 19 -24.14 -37.78 -1.88
N TYR A 20 -25.28 -37.85 -1.18
CA TYR A 20 -25.43 -37.33 0.18
C TYR A 20 -24.48 -38.02 1.19
N ILE A 21 -24.35 -39.35 1.12
CA ILE A 21 -23.44 -40.12 1.98
C ILE A 21 -21.97 -39.73 1.72
N GLN A 22 -21.58 -39.55 0.46
CA GLN A 22 -20.21 -39.14 0.11
C GLN A 22 -19.90 -37.72 0.62
N LEU A 23 -20.85 -36.78 0.50
CA LEU A 23 -20.72 -35.44 1.06
C LEU A 23 -20.51 -35.44 2.56
N TYR A 24 -21.30 -36.22 3.28
CA TYR A 24 -21.18 -36.34 4.73
C TYR A 24 -19.81 -36.91 5.15
N ARG A 25 -19.25 -37.86 4.38
CA ARG A 25 -17.90 -38.37 4.63
C ARG A 25 -16.82 -37.31 4.42
N VAL A 26 -16.93 -36.52 3.35
CA VAL A 26 -16.00 -35.43 3.04
C VAL A 26 -16.06 -34.37 4.14
N GLN A 27 -17.27 -33.98 4.56
CA GLN A 27 -17.49 -33.03 5.66
C GLN A 27 -16.78 -33.47 6.94
N ASN A 28 -17.01 -34.70 7.39
CA ASN A 28 -16.38 -35.25 8.58
C ASN A 28 -14.84 -35.37 8.46
N SER A 29 -14.31 -35.57 7.26
CA SER A 29 -12.87 -35.61 7.02
C SER A 29 -12.24 -34.22 7.15
N ILE A 30 -12.92 -33.19 6.62
CA ILE A 30 -12.50 -31.79 6.73
C ILE A 30 -12.52 -31.35 8.20
N ASP A 31 -13.58 -31.67 8.94
CA ASP A 31 -13.70 -31.37 10.37
C ASP A 31 -12.53 -31.96 11.18
N LYS A 32 -12.19 -33.23 10.93
CA LYS A 32 -11.07 -33.89 11.60
C LYS A 32 -9.73 -33.26 11.27
N GLN A 33 -9.48 -32.88 10.02
CA GLN A 33 -8.24 -32.23 9.62
C GLN A 33 -8.11 -30.82 10.22
N LEU A 34 -9.19 -30.05 10.27
CA LEU A 34 -9.20 -28.71 10.90
C LEU A 34 -8.91 -28.80 12.41
N ALA A 35 -9.51 -29.79 13.09
CA ALA A 35 -9.23 -30.05 14.51
C ALA A 35 -7.76 -30.43 14.76
N GLN A 36 -7.14 -31.22 13.87
CA GLN A 36 -5.71 -31.56 13.96
C GLN A 36 -4.79 -30.35 13.83
N GLN A 37 -5.23 -29.29 13.15
CA GLN A 37 -4.49 -28.02 13.00
C GLN A 37 -4.86 -26.98 14.07
N ASN A 38 -5.56 -27.37 15.14
CA ASN A 38 -6.04 -26.47 16.21
C ASN A 38 -6.96 -25.34 15.70
N ILE A 39 -7.71 -25.58 14.62
CA ILE A 39 -8.68 -24.62 14.07
C ILE A 39 -10.06 -25.00 14.62
N ALA A 40 -10.65 -24.14 15.46
CA ALA A 40 -11.99 -24.35 15.98
C ALA A 40 -13.03 -23.83 14.98
N VAL A 41 -13.99 -24.67 14.57
CA VAL A 41 -15.06 -24.33 13.62
C VAL A 41 -16.39 -24.81 14.19
N GLN A 42 -17.44 -23.98 14.11
CA GLN A 42 -18.75 -24.33 14.66
C GLN A 42 -19.56 -25.23 13.73
N SER A 43 -19.47 -24.99 12.42
CA SER A 43 -20.13 -25.83 11.43
C SER A 43 -19.39 -25.81 10.10
N VAL A 44 -19.41 -26.95 9.43
CA VAL A 44 -18.92 -27.16 8.08
C VAL A 44 -20.12 -27.60 7.26
N ASN A 45 -20.45 -26.87 6.21
CA ASN A 45 -21.58 -27.16 5.35
C ASN A 45 -21.08 -27.34 3.92
N LEU A 46 -21.45 -28.45 3.29
CA LEU A 46 -21.21 -28.68 1.87
C LEU A 46 -22.55 -28.64 1.12
N SER A 47 -22.68 -27.68 0.21
CA SER A 47 -23.79 -27.57 -0.73
C SER A 47 -23.47 -28.31 -2.02
N LEU A 48 -24.47 -28.98 -2.60
CA LEU A 48 -24.39 -29.66 -3.90
C LEU A 48 -24.71 -28.73 -5.08
N PHE A 49 -25.67 -27.81 -4.90
CA PHE A 49 -26.27 -27.03 -5.98
C PHE A 49 -26.57 -25.59 -5.52
N PRO A 50 -25.68 -24.61 -5.81
CA PRO A 50 -24.37 -24.76 -6.43
C PRO A 50 -23.35 -25.42 -5.46
N PRO A 51 -22.32 -26.12 -5.99
CA PRO A 51 -21.25 -26.72 -5.19
C PRO A 51 -20.48 -25.67 -4.39
N ALA A 52 -20.60 -25.73 -3.07
CA ALA A 52 -19.91 -24.80 -2.18
C ALA A 52 -19.55 -25.46 -0.85
N LEU A 53 -18.43 -25.06 -0.26
CA LEU A 53 -18.06 -25.38 1.11
C LEU A 53 -18.14 -24.08 1.93
N SER A 54 -18.96 -24.10 2.97
CA SER A 54 -19.14 -23.01 3.93
C SER A 54 -18.66 -23.44 5.32
N LEU A 55 -17.79 -22.67 5.94
CA LEU A 55 -17.35 -22.83 7.32
C LEU A 55 -17.87 -21.64 8.13
N LYS A 56 -18.47 -21.88 9.31
CA LYS A 56 -18.94 -20.81 10.19
C LYS A 56 -18.16 -20.74 11.50
N ASN A 57 -17.91 -19.51 11.94
CA ASN A 57 -17.27 -19.15 13.20
C ASN A 57 -15.93 -19.85 13.40
N ILE A 58 -15.02 -19.64 12.46
CA ILE A 58 -13.64 -20.11 12.53
C ILE A 58 -12.90 -19.25 13.57
N LYS A 59 -12.29 -19.90 14.57
CA LYS A 59 -11.47 -19.23 15.57
C LYS A 59 -10.11 -19.90 15.66
N THR A 60 -9.06 -19.10 15.56
CA THR A 60 -7.67 -19.49 15.85
C THR A 60 -7.09 -18.54 16.90
N THR A 61 -5.86 -18.81 17.34
CA THR A 61 -5.12 -17.90 18.23
C THR A 61 -4.76 -16.58 17.54
N GLN A 62 -4.70 -16.54 16.21
CA GLN A 62 -4.20 -15.40 15.44
C GLN A 62 -5.30 -14.63 14.70
N PHE A 63 -6.41 -15.27 14.36
CA PHE A 63 -7.51 -14.63 13.64
C PHE A 63 -8.86 -15.28 13.94
N SER A 64 -9.94 -14.56 13.65
CA SER A 64 -11.30 -15.13 13.63
C SER A 64 -12.04 -14.74 12.36
N VAL A 65 -12.93 -15.61 11.88
CA VAL A 65 -13.76 -15.41 10.68
C VAL A 65 -15.17 -15.89 10.98
N GLN A 66 -16.18 -15.08 10.67
CA GLN A 66 -17.58 -15.49 10.89
C GLN A 66 -18.08 -16.48 9.86
N GLU A 67 -17.77 -16.25 8.59
CA GLU A 67 -18.16 -17.13 7.50
C GLU A 67 -17.07 -17.19 6.44
N LEU A 68 -16.67 -18.39 6.07
CA LEU A 68 -15.85 -18.67 4.90
C LEU A 68 -16.71 -19.44 3.91
N GLU A 69 -16.84 -18.96 2.69
CA GLU A 69 -17.54 -19.63 1.60
C GLU A 69 -16.59 -19.86 0.44
N THR A 70 -16.54 -21.08 -0.08
CA THR A 70 -15.70 -21.43 -1.22
C THR A 70 -16.56 -22.09 -2.29
N LYS A 71 -16.41 -21.65 -3.55
CA LYS A 71 -17.08 -22.31 -4.68
C LYS A 71 -16.14 -23.34 -5.27
N LEU A 72 -16.69 -24.53 -5.49
CA LEU A 72 -15.95 -25.70 -5.95
C LEU A 72 -16.47 -26.10 -7.33
N ASN A 73 -15.60 -26.57 -8.22
CA ASN A 73 -16.07 -27.22 -9.44
C ASN A 73 -16.66 -28.60 -9.09
N PHE A 74 -17.91 -28.86 -9.49
CA PHE A 74 -18.73 -30.03 -9.09
C PHE A 74 -18.14 -31.38 -9.52
N LEU A 75 -17.58 -31.48 -10.73
CA LEU A 75 -17.26 -32.77 -11.36
C LEU A 75 -16.03 -33.50 -10.77
N PRO A 76 -14.98 -32.83 -10.23
CA PRO A 76 -13.84 -33.52 -9.61
C PRO A 76 -13.96 -33.75 -8.09
N LEU A 77 -15.03 -33.35 -7.41
CA LEU A 77 -15.18 -33.61 -5.96
C LEU A 77 -15.25 -35.12 -5.63
N PHE A 78 -15.62 -35.94 -6.62
CA PHE A 78 -15.62 -37.41 -6.53
C PHE A 78 -14.31 -38.04 -7.05
N TYR A 79 -13.38 -37.23 -7.57
CA TYR A 79 -12.11 -37.65 -8.16
C TYR A 79 -10.96 -36.73 -7.73
N VAL A 80 -10.45 -36.83 -6.48
CA VAL A 80 -9.11 -36.39 -5.95
C VAL A 80 -8.53 -35.00 -6.36
N ASN A 81 -9.17 -34.25 -7.24
CA ASN A 81 -8.66 -33.13 -8.03
C ASN A 81 -9.69 -31.99 -8.05
N ALA A 82 -10.43 -31.82 -6.96
CA ALA A 82 -11.29 -30.65 -6.77
C ALA A 82 -10.44 -29.38 -6.93
N LYS A 83 -10.89 -28.50 -7.83
CA LYS A 83 -10.25 -27.20 -8.07
C LYS A 83 -11.03 -26.11 -7.36
N LEU A 84 -10.33 -25.32 -6.56
CA LEU A 84 -10.83 -24.09 -5.94
C LEU A 84 -10.68 -22.94 -6.95
N HIS A 85 -11.71 -22.12 -7.06
CA HIS A 85 -11.69 -20.94 -7.94
C HIS A 85 -12.07 -19.66 -7.21
N SER A 86 -13.01 -19.70 -6.24
CA SER A 86 -13.35 -18.51 -5.45
C SER A 86 -13.40 -18.80 -3.96
N LEU A 87 -12.98 -17.82 -3.16
CA LEU A 87 -13.00 -17.86 -1.70
C LEU A 87 -13.49 -16.51 -1.16
N ASN A 88 -14.53 -16.56 -0.33
CA ASN A 88 -15.09 -15.40 0.34
C ASN A 88 -14.96 -15.59 1.85
N LEU A 89 -14.44 -14.57 2.53
CA LEU A 89 -14.29 -14.48 3.97
C LEU A 89 -15.12 -13.29 4.44
N GLN A 90 -16.01 -13.51 5.40
CA GLN A 90 -16.82 -12.46 6.02
C GLN A 90 -16.36 -12.19 7.45
N GLN A 91 -16.23 -10.90 7.77
CA GLN A 91 -15.87 -10.38 9.08
C GLN A 91 -14.61 -11.05 9.67
N ILE A 92 -13.52 -11.06 8.90
CA ILE A 92 -12.21 -11.45 9.42
C ILE A 92 -11.70 -10.41 10.41
N THR A 93 -11.17 -10.88 11.55
CA THR A 93 -10.45 -10.05 12.53
C THR A 93 -9.08 -10.64 12.82
N LEU A 94 -8.06 -9.77 12.85
CA LEU A 94 -6.69 -10.13 13.19
C LEU A 94 -6.53 -10.06 14.72
N ASN A 95 -6.74 -11.17 15.42
CA ASN A 95 -6.79 -11.35 16.88
C ASN A 95 -8.08 -10.87 17.59
N GLN A 96 -8.21 -11.23 18.87
CA GLN A 96 -9.41 -10.96 19.70
C GLN A 96 -9.61 -9.47 20.05
N ASN A 97 -8.55 -8.67 19.97
CA ASN A 97 -8.55 -7.25 20.33
C ASN A 97 -8.63 -6.32 19.11
N ALA A 98 -8.78 -6.87 17.91
CA ALA A 98 -8.91 -6.07 16.69
C ALA A 98 -10.14 -5.16 16.77
N GLN A 99 -9.92 -3.86 16.52
CA GLN A 99 -10.99 -2.86 16.52
C GLN A 99 -11.68 -2.69 15.16
N ASN A 100 -11.21 -3.42 14.16
CA ASN A 100 -11.69 -3.37 12.79
C ASN A 100 -11.77 -4.80 12.23
N SER A 101 -12.77 -5.04 11.41
CA SER A 101 -13.00 -6.29 10.68
C SER A 101 -12.92 -6.02 9.17
N ALA A 102 -12.75 -7.08 8.38
CA ALA A 102 -12.80 -6.97 6.93
C ALA A 102 -13.57 -8.13 6.28
N ASN A 103 -14.07 -7.88 5.09
CA ASN A 103 -14.54 -8.90 4.16
C ASN A 103 -13.47 -9.09 3.08
N ILE A 104 -13.12 -10.32 2.76
CA ILE A 104 -12.15 -10.63 1.71
C ILE A 104 -12.84 -11.50 0.67
N SER A 105 -12.85 -11.07 -0.58
CA SER A 105 -13.33 -11.85 -1.72
C SER A 105 -12.15 -12.15 -2.63
N MET A 106 -11.95 -13.41 -2.95
CA MET A 106 -10.86 -13.88 -3.81
C MET A 106 -11.44 -14.64 -4.99
N ASP A 107 -11.05 -14.23 -6.19
CA ASP A 107 -11.24 -14.96 -7.43
C ASP A 107 -9.85 -15.36 -7.93
N LEU A 108 -9.55 -16.65 -7.89
CA LEU A 108 -8.19 -17.17 -8.01
C LEU A 108 -8.09 -18.12 -9.20
N ALA A 109 -6.95 -18.11 -9.89
CA ALA A 109 -6.66 -19.11 -10.90
C ALA A 109 -6.88 -20.54 -10.34
N PRO A 110 -7.54 -21.45 -11.07
CA PRO A 110 -7.93 -22.75 -10.52
C PRO A 110 -6.74 -23.56 -10.00
N PHE A 111 -6.74 -23.92 -8.71
CA PHE A 111 -5.70 -24.72 -8.07
C PHE A 111 -6.27 -25.94 -7.34
N SER A 112 -5.45 -26.96 -7.13
CA SER A 112 -5.91 -28.22 -6.54
C SER A 112 -5.99 -28.15 -5.02
N LEU A 113 -6.97 -28.82 -4.41
CA LEU A 113 -7.08 -28.91 -2.95
C LEU A 113 -5.84 -29.56 -2.29
N ASN A 114 -5.19 -30.51 -2.98
CA ASN A 114 -3.99 -31.18 -2.49
C ASN A 114 -2.81 -30.20 -2.32
N GLN A 115 -2.72 -29.16 -3.16
CA GLN A 115 -1.71 -28.10 -3.01
C GLN A 115 -1.92 -27.28 -1.73
N LEU A 116 -3.18 -27.04 -1.34
CA LEU A 116 -3.49 -26.35 -0.09
C LEU A 116 -3.02 -27.18 1.12
N LEU A 117 -3.26 -28.49 1.08
CA LEU A 117 -2.84 -29.43 2.14
C LEU A 117 -1.32 -29.60 2.21
N SER A 118 -0.61 -29.50 1.07
CA SER A 118 0.86 -29.58 1.03
C SER A 118 1.56 -28.29 1.47
N GLN A 119 0.82 -27.27 1.92
CA GLN A 119 1.35 -25.96 2.32
C GLN A 119 2.13 -25.25 1.20
N LYS A 120 1.90 -25.65 -0.06
CA LYS A 120 2.55 -25.12 -1.26
C LYS A 120 1.52 -24.90 -2.35
N VAL A 121 1.18 -23.64 -2.60
CA VAL A 121 0.13 -23.25 -3.54
C VAL A 121 0.75 -22.48 -4.70
N MET A 122 0.62 -23.04 -5.91
CA MET A 122 0.99 -22.37 -7.15
C MET A 122 -0.28 -21.93 -7.89
N LEU A 123 -0.38 -20.63 -8.18
CA LEU A 123 -1.45 -20.06 -9.00
C LEU A 123 -0.86 -19.63 -10.33
N ASN A 124 -1.45 -20.10 -11.43
CA ASN A 124 -1.04 -19.78 -12.79
C ASN A 124 -2.25 -19.27 -13.58
N GLY A 125 -2.46 -17.96 -13.55
CA GLY A 125 -3.59 -17.27 -14.19
C GLY A 125 -3.99 -16.01 -13.43
N GLU A 126 -4.72 -15.14 -14.12
CA GLU A 126 -5.26 -13.91 -13.54
C GLU A 126 -6.06 -14.23 -12.27
N SER A 127 -5.78 -13.47 -11.22
CA SER A 127 -6.38 -13.63 -9.90
C SER A 127 -6.61 -12.26 -9.29
N HIS A 128 -7.69 -12.14 -8.53
CA HIS A 128 -8.16 -10.91 -7.90
C HIS A 128 -8.47 -11.18 -6.43
N ILE A 129 -7.98 -10.31 -5.56
CA ILE A 129 -8.28 -10.29 -4.14
C ILE A 129 -8.83 -8.90 -3.81
N ARG A 130 -10.09 -8.85 -3.39
CA ARG A 130 -10.74 -7.64 -2.89
C ARG A 130 -10.85 -7.72 -1.39
N ILE A 131 -10.34 -6.70 -0.70
CA ILE A 131 -10.42 -6.54 0.75
C ILE A 131 -11.29 -5.32 1.03
N GLU A 132 -12.33 -5.46 1.85
CA GLU A 132 -13.19 -4.37 2.29
C GLU A 132 -13.23 -4.32 3.82
N PHE A 133 -12.66 -3.28 4.42
CA PHE A 133 -12.67 -3.09 5.86
C PHE A 133 -13.98 -2.46 6.33
N ASP A 134 -14.45 -2.78 7.54
CA ASP A 134 -15.67 -2.18 8.09
C ASP A 134 -15.47 -0.70 8.40
N LYS A 135 -14.31 -0.34 8.95
CA LYS A 135 -13.83 1.03 9.10
C LYS A 135 -12.72 1.30 8.08
N PRO A 136 -12.68 2.49 7.45
CA PRO A 136 -11.62 2.82 6.51
C PRO A 136 -10.25 2.73 7.18
N ILE A 137 -9.26 2.23 6.43
CA ILE A 137 -7.86 2.33 6.81
C ILE A 137 -7.29 3.50 6.00
N TYR A 138 -6.89 4.56 6.71
CA TYR A 138 -6.71 5.90 6.14
C TYR A 138 -8.03 6.43 5.56
N GLU A 139 -8.10 6.64 4.24
CA GLU A 139 -9.32 7.10 3.54
C GLU A 139 -10.01 5.98 2.76
N ASN A 140 -9.33 4.84 2.56
CA ASN A 140 -9.82 3.76 1.71
C ASN A 140 -10.46 2.66 2.54
N LYS A 141 -11.70 2.35 2.19
CA LYS A 141 -12.43 1.19 2.74
C LYS A 141 -12.10 -0.09 1.97
N THR A 142 -11.78 0.03 0.69
CA THR A 142 -11.63 -1.11 -0.23
C THR A 142 -10.26 -1.10 -0.90
N PHE A 143 -9.65 -2.28 -0.99
CA PHE A 143 -8.39 -2.53 -1.67
C PHE A 143 -8.57 -3.67 -2.66
N ASN A 144 -8.15 -3.45 -3.90
CA ASN A 144 -8.19 -4.45 -4.98
C ASN A 144 -6.77 -4.84 -5.34
N PHE A 145 -6.39 -6.07 -5.06
CA PHE A 145 -5.10 -6.63 -5.41
C PHE A 145 -5.28 -7.61 -6.57
N THR A 146 -4.50 -7.49 -7.63
CA THR A 146 -4.54 -8.39 -8.78
C THR A 146 -3.15 -8.94 -9.07
N PHE A 147 -3.06 -10.15 -9.63
CA PHE A 147 -1.80 -10.76 -10.03
C PHE A 147 -2.03 -11.86 -11.07
N ASN A 148 -1.00 -12.20 -11.84
CA ASN A 148 -1.06 -13.25 -12.87
C ASN A 148 -0.52 -14.60 -12.38
N LYS A 149 0.44 -14.59 -11.47
CA LYS A 149 0.96 -15.83 -10.86
C LYS A 149 1.25 -15.61 -9.39
N ALA A 150 1.11 -16.68 -8.62
CA ALA A 150 1.56 -16.69 -7.24
C ALA A 150 2.25 -18.01 -6.88
N ASN A 151 3.27 -17.92 -6.03
CA ASN A 151 3.91 -19.05 -5.37
C ASN A 151 3.85 -18.79 -3.86
N LEU A 152 3.07 -19.60 -3.15
CA LEU A 152 2.94 -19.53 -1.70
C LEU A 152 3.51 -20.81 -1.10
N ASP A 153 4.65 -20.73 -0.44
CA ASP A 153 5.32 -21.84 0.24
C ASP A 153 5.37 -21.58 1.74
N PHE A 154 4.51 -22.28 2.48
CA PHE A 154 4.43 -22.25 3.94
C PHE A 154 5.00 -23.51 4.57
N SER A 155 5.71 -24.36 3.80
CA SER A 155 6.23 -25.64 4.30
C SER A 155 7.25 -25.50 5.43
N ASN A 156 7.91 -24.34 5.52
CA ASN A 156 8.74 -23.97 6.66
C ASN A 156 8.19 -22.70 7.33
N PRO A 157 7.64 -22.79 8.55
CA PRO A 157 7.07 -21.62 9.24
C PRO A 157 8.11 -20.56 9.62
N LYS A 158 9.41 -20.89 9.61
CA LYS A 158 10.53 -19.94 9.84
C LYS A 158 11.02 -19.25 8.56
N SER A 159 10.55 -19.69 7.38
CA SER A 159 10.99 -19.16 6.10
C SER A 159 9.88 -19.32 5.05
N ALA A 160 8.69 -18.83 5.37
CA ALA A 160 7.58 -18.82 4.43
C ALA A 160 7.93 -17.89 3.25
N LEU A 161 7.70 -18.36 2.03
CA LEU A 161 7.96 -17.62 0.80
C LEU A 161 6.63 -17.33 0.11
N ILE A 162 6.36 -16.07 -0.18
CA ILE A 162 5.16 -15.62 -0.89
C ILE A 162 5.60 -14.75 -2.05
N GLN A 163 5.32 -15.18 -3.28
CA GLN A 163 5.70 -14.47 -4.50
C GLN A 163 4.46 -14.17 -5.33
N PHE A 164 4.41 -12.97 -5.92
CA PHE A 164 3.40 -12.55 -6.89
C PHE A 164 4.08 -11.98 -8.14
N VAL A 165 3.55 -12.34 -9.31
CA VAL A 165 4.02 -11.86 -10.62
C VAL A 165 2.92 -11.02 -11.26
N ASP A 166 3.32 -9.91 -11.88
CA ASP A 166 2.43 -8.89 -12.45
C ASP A 166 1.39 -8.39 -11.45
N ALA A 167 1.83 -8.15 -10.22
CA ALA A 167 1.00 -7.68 -9.14
C ALA A 167 0.57 -6.22 -9.36
N SER A 168 -0.67 -5.91 -9.00
CA SER A 168 -1.19 -4.56 -8.94
C SER A 168 -2.02 -4.35 -7.67
N LEU A 169 -1.99 -3.15 -7.11
CA LEU A 169 -2.82 -2.75 -5.98
C LEU A 169 -3.59 -1.48 -6.36
N ASN A 170 -4.92 -1.52 -6.27
CA ASN A 170 -5.80 -0.42 -6.68
C ASN A 170 -5.48 0.09 -8.09
N ASN A 171 -5.27 -0.84 -9.02
CA ASN A 171 -4.86 -0.59 -10.41
C ASN A 171 -3.45 0.02 -10.57
N GLN A 172 -2.66 0.11 -9.51
CA GLN A 172 -1.26 0.54 -9.59
C GLN A 172 -0.34 -0.66 -9.80
N PRO A 173 0.44 -0.70 -10.89
CA PRO A 173 1.34 -1.82 -11.17
C PRO A 173 2.53 -1.82 -10.20
N LEU A 174 2.63 -2.90 -9.43
CA LEU A 174 3.71 -3.17 -8.48
C LEU A 174 4.75 -4.14 -9.06
N GLY A 175 4.42 -4.85 -10.14
CA GLY A 175 5.34 -5.75 -10.83
C GLY A 175 5.55 -7.05 -10.05
N TYR A 176 6.80 -7.36 -9.72
CA TYR A 176 7.13 -8.56 -8.94
C TYR A 176 7.15 -8.25 -7.45
N ILE A 177 6.49 -9.08 -6.64
CA ILE A 177 6.52 -8.99 -5.18
C ILE A 177 7.05 -10.31 -4.63
N GLU A 178 8.00 -10.25 -3.71
CA GLU A 178 8.52 -11.42 -3.01
C GLU A 178 8.62 -11.14 -1.52
N THR A 179 7.98 -11.97 -0.72
CA THR A 179 7.93 -11.85 0.73
C THR A 179 8.54 -13.08 1.37
N HIS A 180 9.47 -12.84 2.29
CA HIS A 180 10.02 -13.83 3.20
C HIS A 180 9.47 -13.55 4.59
N ALA A 181 8.80 -14.52 5.20
CA ALA A 181 8.20 -14.35 6.52
C ALA A 181 8.59 -15.47 7.48
N ASP A 182 8.82 -15.08 8.73
CA ASP A 182 8.96 -15.96 9.87
C ASP A 182 7.87 -15.59 10.86
N PHE A 183 6.90 -16.49 11.02
CA PHE A 183 5.74 -16.27 11.89
C PHE A 183 5.91 -16.92 13.27
N THR A 184 7.12 -17.36 13.62
CA THR A 184 7.36 -18.02 14.91
C THR A 184 7.32 -17.02 16.07
N SER A 185 6.63 -17.41 17.14
CA SER A 185 6.57 -16.61 18.38
C SER A 185 7.87 -16.76 19.18
N PRO A 186 8.38 -15.72 19.87
CA PRO A 186 7.76 -14.41 20.10
C PRO A 186 8.09 -13.33 19.07
N ARG A 187 8.98 -13.61 18.11
CA ARG A 187 9.45 -12.63 17.13
C ARG A 187 8.97 -12.96 15.73
N GLN A 188 7.93 -12.24 15.31
CA GLN A 188 7.43 -12.33 13.94
C GLN A 188 8.16 -11.31 13.08
N GLN A 189 8.57 -11.71 11.89
CA GLN A 189 9.26 -10.83 10.96
C GLN A 189 8.85 -11.14 9.52
N MET A 190 8.82 -10.10 8.70
CA MET A 190 8.50 -10.19 7.29
C MET A 190 9.38 -9.22 6.53
N VAL A 191 9.94 -9.65 5.41
CA VAL A 191 10.67 -8.81 4.46
C VAL A 191 10.05 -9.01 3.10
N THR A 192 9.49 -7.95 2.55
CA THR A 192 8.85 -7.91 1.23
C THR A 192 9.66 -7.03 0.29
N TYR A 193 10.10 -7.62 -0.81
CA TYR A 193 10.72 -6.94 -1.94
C TYR A 193 9.64 -6.64 -2.99
N ILE A 194 9.59 -5.40 -3.45
CA ILE A 194 8.68 -4.94 -4.51
C ILE A 194 9.56 -4.42 -5.63
N LYS A 195 9.56 -5.13 -6.76
CA LYS A 195 10.30 -4.77 -7.97
C LYS A 195 9.29 -4.32 -9.05
N PRO A 196 8.97 -3.01 -9.10
CA PRO A 196 8.13 -2.48 -10.16
C PRO A 196 8.86 -2.53 -11.51
N GLN A 197 8.09 -2.55 -12.60
CA GLN A 197 8.64 -2.25 -13.92
C GLN A 197 9.05 -0.77 -13.99
N CYS A 198 10.34 -0.49 -14.14
CA CYS A 198 10.89 0.86 -14.30
C CYS A 198 12.25 0.80 -15.03
N ASP A 199 12.68 1.93 -15.57
CA ASP A 199 13.82 2.02 -16.50
C ASP A 199 15.18 1.76 -15.85
N ASN A 200 15.29 2.01 -14.55
CA ASN A 200 16.47 1.73 -13.72
C ASN A 200 16.06 0.70 -12.68
N ASP A 201 16.92 -0.21 -12.23
CA ASP A 201 16.58 -1.29 -11.27
C ASP A 201 15.99 -0.77 -9.94
N CYS A 202 14.70 -0.40 -9.93
CA CYS A 202 14.03 0.09 -8.74
C CYS A 202 13.71 -1.08 -7.83
N LEU A 203 13.91 -0.85 -6.55
CA LEU A 203 13.55 -1.80 -5.51
C LEU A 203 12.95 -1.02 -4.35
N ALA A 204 11.78 -1.45 -3.91
CA ALA A 204 11.28 -1.09 -2.59
C ALA A 204 11.32 -2.33 -1.67
N VAL A 205 11.60 -2.10 -0.40
CA VAL A 205 11.70 -3.12 0.63
C VAL A 205 10.82 -2.69 1.80
N LEU A 206 9.84 -3.53 2.13
CA LEU A 206 9.01 -3.41 3.31
C LEU A 206 9.46 -4.44 4.33
N LYS A 207 9.95 -4.00 5.47
CA LYS A 207 10.30 -4.85 6.61
C LYS A 207 9.27 -4.62 7.70
N TYR A 208 8.70 -5.69 8.21
CA TYR A 208 7.85 -5.68 9.39
C TYR A 208 8.48 -6.58 10.44
N GLN A 209 8.44 -6.14 11.68
CA GLN A 209 8.86 -6.92 12.82
C GLN A 209 7.90 -6.67 13.98
N GLN A 210 7.51 -7.73 14.68
CA GLN A 210 6.76 -7.65 15.92
C GLN A 210 7.45 -8.44 17.02
N ILE A 211 7.54 -7.82 18.19
CA ILE A 211 7.97 -8.44 19.44
C ILE A 211 6.90 -8.07 20.48
N ASP A 212 6.21 -9.06 20.99
CA ASP A 212 5.07 -8.88 21.91
C ASP A 212 4.04 -7.88 21.35
N ASN A 213 3.84 -6.74 22.04
CA ASN A 213 2.88 -5.70 21.69
C ASN A 213 3.49 -4.53 20.90
N GLN A 214 4.80 -4.58 20.62
CA GLN A 214 5.49 -3.55 19.84
C GLN A 214 5.75 -4.07 18.43
N SER A 215 5.38 -3.28 17.44
CA SER A 215 5.73 -3.57 16.05
C SER A 215 6.44 -2.40 15.39
N ALA A 216 7.29 -2.72 14.44
CA ALA A 216 8.05 -1.77 13.65
C ALA A 216 7.87 -2.09 12.16
N VAL A 217 7.66 -1.06 11.37
CA VAL A 217 7.57 -1.13 9.92
C VAL A 217 8.62 -0.20 9.34
N ASN A 218 9.49 -0.73 8.49
CA ASN A 218 10.40 0.05 7.67
C ASN A 218 10.01 -0.14 6.20
N PHE A 219 9.65 0.93 5.52
CA PHE A 219 9.43 0.93 4.09
C PHE A 219 10.49 1.82 3.43
N SER A 220 11.35 1.22 2.64
CA SER A 220 12.44 1.93 1.96
C SER A 220 12.44 1.63 0.48
N GLY A 221 13.03 2.52 -0.31
CA GLY A 221 13.19 2.29 -1.74
C GLY A 221 14.35 3.09 -2.29
N LYS A 222 14.91 2.55 -3.38
CA LYS A 222 15.97 3.21 -4.14
C LYS A 222 15.48 3.47 -5.55
N TYR A 223 15.65 4.71 -6.00
CA TYR A 223 15.25 5.20 -7.32
C TYR A 223 13.79 4.86 -7.67
N PHE A 224 12.91 4.91 -6.67
CA PHE A 224 11.53 4.47 -6.84
C PHE A 224 10.67 5.59 -7.46
N PRO A 225 9.77 5.30 -8.43
CA PRO A 225 8.95 6.34 -9.04
C PRO A 225 8.06 7.05 -8.01
N VAL A 226 8.20 8.38 -7.89
CA VAL A 226 7.50 9.19 -6.87
C VAL A 226 5.99 9.07 -7.02
N LYS A 227 5.47 9.14 -8.25
CA LYS A 227 4.04 8.95 -8.54
C LYS A 227 3.50 7.67 -7.91
N ARG A 228 4.21 6.55 -8.09
CA ARG A 228 3.80 5.25 -7.53
C ARG A 228 3.85 5.24 -6.01
N LEU A 229 4.89 5.85 -5.42
CA LEU A 229 4.98 6.00 -3.96
C LEU A 229 3.80 6.81 -3.41
N LEU A 230 3.49 7.95 -4.02
CA LEU A 230 2.36 8.80 -3.61
C LEU A 230 1.03 8.06 -3.74
N THR A 231 0.80 7.34 -4.84
CA THR A 231 -0.45 6.57 -4.99
C THR A 231 -0.56 5.42 -3.98
N LEU A 232 0.54 4.72 -3.68
CA LEU A 232 0.57 3.70 -2.62
C LEU A 232 0.21 4.26 -1.25
N LEU A 233 0.63 5.50 -0.97
CA LEU A 233 0.32 6.22 0.26
C LEU A 233 -1.01 6.96 0.22
N ASN A 234 -1.78 6.86 -0.87
CA ASN A 234 -3.01 7.63 -1.11
C ASN A 234 -2.80 9.16 -0.96
N MET A 235 -1.66 9.65 -1.43
CA MET A 235 -1.28 11.06 -1.39
C MET A 235 -1.52 11.71 -2.76
N PRO A 236 -1.89 13.00 -2.79
CA PRO A 236 -2.05 13.74 -4.04
C PRO A 236 -0.74 13.79 -4.83
N GLU A 237 -0.85 13.77 -6.15
CA GLU A 237 0.29 13.81 -7.06
C GLU A 237 0.86 15.24 -7.12
N ILE A 238 1.63 15.62 -6.10
CA ILE A 238 2.24 16.96 -5.95
C ILE A 238 3.67 17.03 -6.48
N LEU A 239 4.30 15.87 -6.68
CA LEU A 239 5.71 15.73 -7.04
C LEU A 239 5.87 14.59 -8.05
N SER A 240 6.77 14.76 -9.01
CA SER A 240 7.19 13.71 -9.95
C SER A 240 8.68 13.35 -9.79
N GLY A 241 9.20 12.51 -10.69
CA GLY A 241 10.59 12.03 -10.67
C GLY A 241 10.76 10.70 -9.93
N HIS A 242 11.98 10.47 -9.44
CA HIS A 242 12.36 9.25 -8.73
C HIS A 242 12.87 9.60 -7.34
N ALA A 243 12.60 8.76 -6.34
CA ALA A 243 13.02 9.00 -4.97
C ALA A 243 13.75 7.83 -4.35
N ASP A 244 14.83 8.16 -3.66
CA ASP A 244 15.34 7.32 -2.57
C ASP A 244 14.54 7.70 -1.32
N PHE A 245 13.96 6.71 -0.63
CA PHE A 245 13.17 6.99 0.56
C PHE A 245 13.39 5.94 1.65
N ASN A 246 13.16 6.37 2.88
CA ASN A 246 13.15 5.52 4.06
C ASN A 246 12.11 6.02 5.04
N ILE A 247 11.11 5.19 5.31
CA ILE A 247 9.95 5.47 6.14
C ILE A 247 9.93 4.45 7.27
N ASP A 248 10.12 4.92 8.50
CA ASP A 248 10.10 4.11 9.71
C ASP A 248 8.87 4.45 10.53
N PHE A 249 8.11 3.44 10.94
CA PHE A 249 6.98 3.56 11.84
C PHE A 249 7.10 2.59 12.99
N THR A 250 6.83 3.06 14.20
CA THR A 250 6.77 2.24 15.40
C THR A 250 5.38 2.29 15.98
N PHE A 251 4.84 1.12 16.30
CA PHE A 251 3.53 0.94 16.88
C PHE A 251 3.64 0.28 18.25
N LEU A 252 2.80 0.73 19.18
CA LEU A 252 2.63 0.12 20.50
C LEU A 252 1.14 -0.18 20.68
N HIS A 253 0.78 -1.43 20.98
CA HIS A 253 -0.62 -1.88 21.02
C HIS A 253 -1.41 -1.51 19.76
N SER A 254 -0.77 -1.64 18.59
CA SER A 254 -1.33 -1.26 17.28
C SER A 254 -1.62 0.25 17.10
N GLN A 255 -1.16 1.11 18.00
CA GLN A 255 -1.23 2.56 17.85
C GLN A 255 0.12 3.11 17.38
N LEU A 256 0.10 3.95 16.36
CA LEU A 256 1.30 4.61 15.83
C LEU A 256 1.84 5.61 16.87
N ILE A 257 3.03 5.36 17.40
CA ILE A 257 3.65 6.22 18.45
C ILE A 257 4.75 7.12 17.91
N GLN A 258 5.42 6.70 16.84
CA GLN A 258 6.54 7.42 16.25
C GLN A 258 6.64 7.09 14.77
N GLY A 259 7.02 8.10 13.98
CA GLY A 259 7.31 7.94 12.56
C GLY A 259 8.47 8.83 12.14
N LYS A 260 9.30 8.34 11.23
CA LYS A 260 10.36 9.12 10.58
C LYS A 260 10.31 8.86 9.09
N LEU A 261 10.26 9.93 8.30
CA LEU A 261 10.23 9.84 6.85
C LEU A 261 11.40 10.65 6.31
N ASN A 262 12.21 10.02 5.46
CA ASN A 262 13.25 10.69 4.69
C ASN A 262 13.03 10.39 3.22
N ILE A 263 12.87 11.41 2.40
CA ILE A 263 12.61 11.30 0.98
C ILE A 263 13.58 12.21 0.24
N LEU A 264 14.33 11.64 -0.69
CA LEU A 264 15.22 12.34 -1.60
C LEU A 264 14.74 12.08 -3.03
N ALA A 265 13.93 12.99 -3.55
CA ALA A 265 13.49 12.96 -4.94
C ALA A 265 14.51 13.67 -5.85
N GLN A 266 14.63 13.19 -7.09
CA GLN A 266 15.59 13.69 -8.07
C GLN A 266 14.94 13.80 -9.45
N ASN A 267 15.41 14.78 -10.23
CA ASN A 267 15.07 14.99 -11.64
C ASN A 267 13.55 14.92 -11.88
N GLY A 268 12.80 15.76 -11.18
CA GLY A 268 11.35 15.76 -11.21
C GLY A 268 10.77 17.18 -11.30
N GLU A 269 9.46 17.26 -11.11
CA GLU A 269 8.71 18.51 -11.11
C GLU A 269 7.83 18.61 -9.87
N ILE A 270 7.77 19.79 -9.27
CA ILE A 270 6.69 20.18 -8.36
C ILE A 270 5.52 20.56 -9.26
N LEU A 271 4.40 19.86 -9.11
CA LEU A 271 3.25 20.01 -9.98
C LEU A 271 2.37 21.17 -9.49
N GLY A 272 1.92 22.04 -10.42
CA GLY A 272 0.98 23.12 -10.15
C GLY A 272 1.55 24.36 -9.42
N VAL A 273 2.86 24.41 -9.16
CA VAL A 273 3.55 25.61 -8.65
C VAL A 273 4.69 26.00 -9.57
N ASN A 274 4.69 27.25 -10.06
CA ASN A 274 5.83 27.86 -10.77
C ASN A 274 6.55 28.84 -9.85
N LEU A 275 7.56 28.33 -9.13
CA LEU A 275 8.35 29.13 -8.19
C LEU A 275 9.13 30.23 -8.91
N LEU A 276 9.58 29.99 -10.16
CA LEU A 276 10.33 30.98 -10.91
C LEU A 276 9.46 32.21 -11.24
N ASP A 277 8.23 31.98 -11.68
CA ASP A 277 7.25 33.04 -11.95
C ASP A 277 6.92 33.81 -10.66
N MET A 278 6.68 33.10 -9.55
CA MET A 278 6.44 33.72 -8.23
C MET A 278 7.59 34.63 -7.79
N VAL A 279 8.84 34.21 -7.98
CA VAL A 279 10.00 34.99 -7.53
C VAL A 279 10.45 36.05 -8.55
N SER A 280 10.09 35.91 -9.83
CA SER A 280 10.50 36.83 -10.89
C SER A 280 10.07 38.28 -10.64
N GLN A 281 8.95 38.47 -9.93
CA GLN A 281 8.44 39.78 -9.53
C GLN A 281 9.29 40.45 -8.44
N TYR A 282 10.15 39.69 -7.76
CA TYR A 282 10.89 40.14 -6.57
C TYR A 282 12.41 40.02 -6.73
N PHE A 283 12.91 39.14 -7.61
CA PHE A 283 14.32 38.98 -7.90
C PHE A 283 14.70 39.65 -9.23
N PRO A 284 15.67 40.59 -9.24
CA PRO A 284 16.11 41.27 -10.46
C PRO A 284 17.07 40.43 -11.31
N ILE A 285 16.85 39.12 -11.42
CA ILE A 285 17.69 38.20 -12.20
C ILE A 285 17.33 38.33 -13.68
N ASN A 286 18.32 38.31 -14.57
CA ASN A 286 18.07 38.24 -16.01
C ASN A 286 17.73 36.79 -16.36
N TYR A 287 16.45 36.46 -16.35
CA TYR A 287 15.99 35.11 -16.70
C TYR A 287 16.12 34.92 -18.20
N ASN A 288 16.69 33.79 -18.63
CA ASN A 288 16.68 33.46 -20.05
C ASN A 288 15.21 33.31 -20.48
N SER A 289 14.78 34.07 -21.48
CA SER A 289 13.35 34.18 -21.82
C SER A 289 12.71 32.83 -22.16
N ASP A 290 13.50 31.86 -22.64
CA ASP A 290 13.07 30.49 -22.90
C ASP A 290 12.52 29.75 -21.66
N LEU A 291 13.00 30.08 -20.45
CA LEU A 291 12.55 29.48 -19.17
C LEU A 291 11.20 30.02 -18.69
N LEU A 292 10.74 31.16 -19.22
CA LEU A 292 9.46 31.80 -18.89
C LEU A 292 8.46 31.79 -20.06
N GLN A 293 8.92 31.53 -21.28
CA GLN A 293 8.10 31.53 -22.51
C GLN A 293 7.02 30.44 -22.48
N ASN A 294 7.34 29.26 -21.94
CA ASN A 294 6.35 28.25 -21.63
C ASN A 294 5.89 28.50 -20.20
N LYS A 295 4.69 29.06 -20.02
CA LYS A 295 4.01 29.17 -18.71
C LYS A 295 3.64 27.79 -18.16
N GLU A 296 4.61 26.89 -18.07
CA GLU A 296 4.48 25.63 -17.35
C GLU A 296 4.17 26.00 -15.90
N LEU A 297 3.04 25.51 -15.40
CA LEU A 297 2.64 25.71 -14.02
C LEU A 297 3.52 24.93 -13.05
N ASN A 298 4.49 24.15 -13.53
CA ASN A 298 5.31 23.26 -12.74
C ASN A 298 6.71 23.84 -12.49
N THR A 299 7.34 23.46 -11.39
CA THR A 299 8.74 23.80 -11.10
C THR A 299 9.61 22.57 -11.25
N ARG A 300 10.48 22.56 -12.26
CA ARG A 300 11.51 21.53 -12.41
C ARG A 300 12.54 21.61 -11.30
N PHE A 301 12.97 20.46 -10.79
CA PHE A 301 14.01 20.35 -9.77
C PHE A 301 15.02 19.25 -10.10
N GLU A 302 16.26 19.50 -9.72
CA GLU A 302 17.34 18.51 -9.73
C GLU A 302 17.24 17.61 -8.50
N GLN A 303 16.95 18.22 -7.33
CA GLN A 303 16.87 17.53 -6.06
C GLN A 303 15.80 18.15 -5.16
N PHE A 304 15.01 17.30 -4.50
CA PHE A 304 14.08 17.67 -3.44
C PHE A 304 14.25 16.72 -2.25
N HIS A 305 14.64 17.24 -1.10
CA HIS A 305 14.92 16.47 0.10
C HIS A 305 13.99 16.89 1.22
N LEU A 306 13.30 15.91 1.80
CA LEU A 306 12.30 16.08 2.83
C LEU A 306 12.59 15.15 4.01
N GLN A 307 12.72 15.71 5.20
CA GLN A 307 12.82 14.96 6.45
C GLN A 307 11.65 15.32 7.35
N LEU A 308 10.82 14.33 7.65
CA LEU A 308 9.65 14.45 8.50
C LEU A 308 9.80 13.59 9.75
N PHE A 309 9.29 14.11 10.86
CA PHE A 309 9.10 13.38 12.10
C PHE A 309 7.63 13.44 12.51
N LEU A 310 7.02 12.28 12.78
CA LEU A 310 5.67 12.21 13.32
C LEU A 310 5.73 12.29 14.83
N GLN A 311 5.12 13.34 15.39
CA GLN A 311 4.92 13.50 16.81
C GLN A 311 3.43 13.64 17.09
N GLN A 312 2.85 12.64 17.76
CA GLN A 312 1.41 12.55 18.00
C GLN A 312 0.62 12.64 16.69
N ASN A 313 -0.05 13.78 16.43
CA ASN A 313 -0.90 14.00 15.27
C ASN A 313 -0.35 15.07 14.32
N GLN A 314 0.93 15.41 14.46
CA GLN A 314 1.62 16.40 13.65
C GLN A 314 2.83 15.77 12.95
N LEU A 315 2.96 16.02 11.65
CA LEU A 315 4.20 15.78 10.91
C LEU A 315 5.02 17.06 10.95
N ILE A 316 6.18 16.99 11.58
CA ILE A 316 7.14 18.07 11.68
C ILE A 316 8.15 17.89 10.54
N ALA A 317 8.16 18.83 9.60
CA ALA A 317 9.20 18.91 8.58
C ALA A 317 10.42 19.60 9.18
N GLU A 318 11.38 18.82 9.68
CA GLU A 318 12.64 19.32 10.23
C GLU A 318 13.51 19.97 9.15
N LYS A 319 13.39 19.42 7.92
CA LYS A 319 14.23 19.81 6.80
C LYS A 319 13.49 19.66 5.48
N ILE A 320 13.43 20.77 4.73
CA ILE A 320 13.01 20.82 3.33
C ILE A 320 14.15 21.48 2.57
N GLU A 321 14.71 20.78 1.58
CA GLU A 321 15.68 21.35 0.65
C GLU A 321 15.19 21.14 -0.78
N LEU A 322 15.25 22.20 -1.58
CA LEU A 322 14.91 22.19 -3.00
C LEU A 322 16.08 22.74 -3.79
N LYS A 323 16.50 22.03 -4.83
CA LYS A 323 17.49 22.49 -5.80
C LYS A 323 16.86 22.48 -7.18
N THR A 324 16.69 23.65 -7.76
CA THR A 324 16.28 23.85 -9.16
C THR A 324 17.43 24.44 -9.96
N PRO A 325 17.34 24.53 -11.29
CA PRO A 325 18.38 25.17 -12.10
C PRO A 325 18.65 26.64 -11.70
N ALA A 326 17.62 27.36 -11.26
CA ALA A 326 17.70 28.80 -10.97
C ALA A 326 17.62 29.15 -9.46
N LEU A 327 17.09 28.25 -8.63
CA LEU A 327 16.75 28.53 -7.24
C LEU A 327 17.18 27.41 -6.28
N LEU A 328 17.56 27.83 -5.08
CA LEU A 328 17.77 26.96 -3.92
C LEU A 328 16.72 27.30 -2.87
N GLY A 329 16.00 26.29 -2.38
CA GLY A 329 15.02 26.41 -1.32
C GLY A 329 15.47 25.68 -0.06
N GLN A 330 15.29 26.32 1.10
CA GLN A 330 15.51 25.70 2.40
C GLN A 330 14.38 26.06 3.34
N GLY A 331 13.86 25.08 4.07
CA GLY A 331 12.70 25.32 4.90
C GLY A 331 12.41 24.27 5.95
N LYS A 332 11.34 24.54 6.69
CA LYS A 332 10.82 23.73 7.78
C LYS A 332 9.33 24.04 7.95
N GLY A 333 8.61 23.15 8.62
CA GLY A 333 7.18 23.36 8.82
C GLY A 333 6.51 22.29 9.63
N VAL A 334 5.20 22.42 9.76
CA VAL A 334 4.33 21.48 10.47
C VAL A 334 3.10 21.21 9.62
N ILE A 335 2.67 19.95 9.61
CA ILE A 335 1.43 19.48 8.98
C ILE A 335 0.58 18.85 10.09
N ASP A 336 -0.62 19.39 10.30
CA ASP A 336 -1.63 18.82 11.19
C ASP A 336 -2.44 17.76 10.42
N LEU A 337 -2.31 16.49 10.83
CA LEU A 337 -2.96 15.37 10.16
C LEU A 337 -4.47 15.27 10.42
N ASN A 338 -5.00 15.92 11.46
CA ASN A 338 -6.45 15.90 11.74
C ASN A 338 -7.19 16.90 10.86
N ARG A 339 -6.59 18.08 10.66
CA ARG A 339 -7.19 19.16 9.87
C ARG A 339 -6.71 19.17 8.43
N MET A 340 -5.66 18.43 8.11
CA MET A 340 -4.94 18.51 6.84
C MET A 340 -4.48 19.95 6.54
N GLU A 341 -4.02 20.64 7.59
CA GLU A 341 -3.49 22.01 7.52
C GLU A 341 -1.96 22.00 7.57
N CYS A 342 -1.31 22.71 6.65
CA CYS A 342 0.14 22.90 6.66
C CYS A 342 0.48 24.33 7.07
N ASN A 343 1.64 24.50 7.70
CA ASN A 343 2.33 25.77 7.86
C ASN A 343 3.81 25.54 7.61
N VAL A 344 4.33 26.02 6.49
CA VAL A 344 5.66 25.73 5.98
C VAL A 344 6.37 27.02 5.60
N ASP A 345 7.52 27.26 6.21
CA ASP A 345 8.41 28.37 5.88
C ASP A 345 9.51 27.88 4.94
N ILE A 346 9.59 28.48 3.75
CA ILE A 346 10.64 28.24 2.76
C ILE A 346 11.38 29.55 2.49
N ASN A 347 12.70 29.51 2.58
CA ASN A 347 13.60 30.56 2.11
C ASN A 347 14.11 30.18 0.71
N LEU A 348 13.85 31.02 -0.28
CA LEU A 348 14.37 30.85 -1.64
C LEU A 348 15.55 31.78 -1.90
N HIS A 349 16.57 31.25 -2.55
CA HIS A 349 17.80 31.93 -2.95
C HIS A 349 18.06 31.67 -4.43
N SER A 350 18.76 32.60 -5.11
CA SER A 350 19.24 32.36 -6.47
C SER A 350 20.44 31.41 -6.47
N THR A 351 20.55 30.58 -7.50
CA THR A 351 21.78 29.82 -7.79
C THR A 351 22.90 30.71 -8.35
N ASP A 352 22.56 31.90 -8.87
CA ASP A 352 23.52 32.89 -9.38
C ASP A 352 24.29 33.53 -8.21
N GLN A 353 25.63 33.43 -8.26
CA GLN A 353 26.54 33.96 -7.25
C GLN A 353 26.31 35.45 -6.95
N ARG A 354 25.90 36.23 -7.96
CA ARG A 354 25.63 37.67 -7.83
C ARG A 354 24.47 37.98 -6.88
N TYR A 355 23.53 37.05 -6.71
CA TYR A 355 22.29 37.27 -5.95
C TYR A 355 22.15 36.33 -4.75
N GLN A 356 23.22 35.64 -4.33
CA GLN A 356 23.18 34.67 -3.22
C GLN A 356 22.70 35.28 -1.89
N ASN A 357 22.99 36.55 -1.66
CA ASN A 357 22.58 37.25 -0.44
C ASN A 357 21.09 37.61 -0.41
N LEU A 358 20.40 37.59 -1.55
CA LEU A 358 18.97 37.90 -1.62
C LEU A 358 18.16 36.65 -1.25
N THR A 359 17.45 36.73 -0.13
CA THR A 359 16.64 35.62 0.39
C THR A 359 15.17 36.00 0.39
N LEU A 360 14.33 35.25 -0.32
CA LEU A 360 12.89 35.46 -0.32
C LEU A 360 12.21 34.48 0.64
N PRO A 361 11.75 34.93 1.81
CA PRO A 361 10.98 34.09 2.73
C PRO A 361 9.53 34.00 2.27
N ILE A 362 9.08 32.78 2.00
CA ILE A 362 7.71 32.42 1.64
C ILE A 362 7.15 31.54 2.74
N ASN A 363 5.97 31.91 3.24
CA ASN A 363 5.19 31.08 4.15
C ASN A 363 4.01 30.49 3.37
N PHE A 364 3.92 29.17 3.34
CA PHE A 364 2.78 28.42 2.82
C PHE A 364 1.90 27.96 3.98
N PHE A 365 0.60 28.28 3.95
CA PHE A 365 -0.32 28.00 5.04
C PHE A 365 -1.72 27.60 4.58
N GLY A 366 -2.48 26.95 5.45
CA GLY A 366 -3.86 26.52 5.18
C GLY A 366 -3.91 25.06 4.72
N ASN A 367 -4.82 24.73 3.79
CA ASN A 367 -5.03 23.35 3.33
C ASN A 367 -3.79 22.80 2.59
N CYS A 368 -3.28 21.63 3.00
CA CYS A 368 -2.07 21.03 2.41
C CYS A 368 -2.18 20.72 0.92
N SER A 369 -3.39 20.43 0.42
CA SER A 369 -3.63 20.12 -0.99
C SER A 369 -3.72 21.37 -1.86
N SER A 370 -3.95 22.54 -1.26
CA SER A 370 -4.06 23.82 -1.95
C SER A 370 -3.63 24.96 -1.02
N PRO A 371 -2.35 25.04 -0.65
CA PRO A 371 -1.89 25.99 0.34
C PRO A 371 -1.97 27.43 -0.21
N GLN A 372 -2.35 28.36 0.65
CA GLN A 372 -2.15 29.78 0.40
C GLN A 372 -0.69 30.14 0.66
N TYR A 373 -0.20 31.22 0.06
CA TYR A 373 1.16 31.69 0.31
C TYR A 373 1.22 33.18 0.62
N LYS A 374 2.20 33.56 1.43
CA LYS A 374 2.53 34.95 1.74
C LYS A 374 4.03 35.16 1.71
N ILE A 375 4.45 36.27 1.11
CA ILE A 375 5.84 36.71 1.12
C ILE A 375 6.06 37.63 2.30
N ASN A 376 7.06 37.31 3.12
CA ASN A 376 7.39 38.09 4.31
C ASN A 376 8.44 39.17 3.97
N PHE A 377 7.98 40.37 3.63
CA PHE A 377 8.85 41.54 3.39
C PHE A 377 9.47 42.08 4.67
N THR A 378 10.48 41.40 5.18
CA THR A 378 11.24 41.86 6.35
C THR A 378 12.06 43.10 6.02
N LYS A 379 12.41 43.89 7.04
CA LYS A 379 13.35 45.04 6.89
C LYS A 379 14.69 44.59 6.28
N LYS A 380 15.14 43.38 6.61
CA LYS A 380 16.35 42.74 6.06
C LYS A 380 16.22 42.50 4.55
N PHE A 381 15.12 41.88 4.11
CA PHE A 381 14.89 41.63 2.68
C PHE A 381 14.85 42.93 1.87
N ARG A 382 14.19 43.97 2.38
CA ARG A 382 14.15 45.29 1.72
C ARG A 382 15.54 45.90 1.53
N HIS A 383 16.43 45.79 2.51
CA HIS A 383 17.81 46.26 2.37
C HIS A 383 18.57 45.45 1.32
N GLN A 384 18.47 44.11 1.37
CA GLN A 384 19.11 43.23 0.38
C GLN A 384 18.66 43.53 -1.06
N LEU A 385 17.37 43.82 -1.25
CA LEU A 385 16.82 44.19 -2.56
C LEU A 385 17.42 45.52 -3.06
N ILE A 386 17.50 46.54 -2.21
CA ILE A 386 18.08 47.84 -2.55
C ILE A 386 19.55 47.67 -2.96
N ASP A 387 20.31 46.87 -2.21
CA ASP A 387 21.72 46.63 -2.48
C ASP A 387 21.92 45.88 -3.81
N ALA A 388 21.11 44.86 -4.08
CA ALA A 388 21.13 44.14 -5.36
C ALA A 388 20.76 45.02 -6.57
N ILE A 389 19.82 45.97 -6.41
CA ILE A 389 19.48 46.94 -7.46
C ILE A 389 20.64 47.91 -7.70
N LYS A 390 21.28 48.41 -6.62
CA LYS A 390 22.45 49.30 -6.74
C LYS A 390 23.62 48.65 -7.46
N GLU A 391 23.88 47.36 -7.22
CA GLU A 391 24.92 46.62 -7.95
C GLU A 391 24.61 46.47 -9.44
N LYS A 392 23.33 46.32 -9.83
CA LYS A 392 22.94 46.19 -11.24
C LYS A 392 22.98 47.53 -12.02
N LEU A 393 22.91 48.65 -11.30
CA LEU A 393 22.96 50.01 -11.85
C LEU A 393 24.37 50.63 -11.84
N ARG A 394 25.34 49.94 -11.25
CA ARG A 394 26.78 50.23 -11.38
C ARG A 394 27.33 49.52 -12.60
#